data_AF-A0A8H6C200-F1
#
_entry.id   AF-A0A8H6C200-F1
#
_cell.length_a   1.000
_cell.length_b   1.000
_cell.length_c   1.000
_cell.angle_alpha   90.00
_cell.angle_beta   90.00
_cell.angle_gamma   90.00
#
_symmetry.space_group_name_H-M   'P 1'
#
loop_
_entity.id
_entity.type
_entity.pdbx_description
1 polymer ?
#
loop_
_entity_poly.entity_id
_entity_poly.type
_entity_poly.pdbx_seq_one_letter_code
_entity_poly.pdbx_strand_id
1 'polypeptide(L)'
;MRPSSILSKIHIKTPKPELQLFQFPKLSEISYKELPNNGFGINNYYIPKTKFNHWPVYIKIQNTKITTEIKRVEGDLLKLRQDLLILIQIIN
;
A
#
# COMPACT_ATOMS: atom_id res chain seq x y z
N MET A 1 -20.30 46.19 -40.08
CA MET A 1 -20.25 45.94 -38.62
C MET A 1 -19.51 44.61 -38.41
N ARG A 2 -18.40 44.59 -37.65
CA ARG A 2 -17.66 43.35 -37.36
C ARG A 2 -18.26 42.69 -36.10
N PRO A 3 -18.61 41.40 -36.11
CA PRO A 3 -19.12 40.74 -34.91
C PRO A 3 -18.00 40.61 -33.88
N SER A 4 -18.25 41.09 -32.66
CA SER A 4 -17.31 41.02 -31.54
C SER A 4 -17.25 39.59 -31.00
N SER A 5 -16.06 38.99 -31.02
CA SER A 5 -15.70 37.69 -30.48
C SER A 5 -15.67 37.69 -28.94
N ILE A 6 -16.81 37.94 -28.28
CA ILE A 6 -16.94 37.95 -26.81
C ILE A 6 -16.97 36.52 -26.23
N LEU A 7 -17.22 35.50 -27.06
CA LEU A 7 -17.37 34.10 -26.64
C LEU A 7 -16.10 33.48 -26.04
N SER A 8 -14.90 33.96 -26.40
CA SER A 8 -13.64 33.40 -25.89
C SER A 8 -13.27 33.82 -24.46
N LYS A 9 -14.01 34.76 -23.85
CA LYS A 9 -13.76 35.26 -22.49
C LYS A 9 -14.54 34.53 -21.39
N ILE A 10 -15.43 33.61 -21.74
CA ILE A 10 -16.23 32.87 -20.76
C ILE A 10 -15.40 31.67 -20.29
N HIS A 11 -14.59 31.87 -19.25
CA HIS A 11 -13.91 30.78 -18.57
C HIS A 11 -14.93 30.02 -17.70
N ILE A 12 -15.50 28.94 -18.24
CA ILE A 12 -16.41 28.07 -17.51
C ILE A 12 -15.57 27.29 -16.49
N LYS A 13 -15.72 27.61 -15.20
CA LYS A 13 -15.14 26.80 -14.13
C LYS A 13 -15.82 25.43 -14.18
N THR A 14 -15.09 24.42 -14.62
CA THR A 14 -15.58 23.04 -14.58
C THR A 14 -15.84 22.65 -13.12
N PRO A 15 -16.96 21.97 -12.82
CA PRO A 15 -17.22 21.52 -11.47
C PRO A 15 -16.10 20.55 -11.06
N LYS A 16 -15.56 20.77 -9.86
CA LYS A 16 -14.54 19.88 -9.29
C LYS A 16 -15.17 18.48 -9.15
N PRO A 17 -14.54 17.42 -9.68
CA PRO A 17 -15.08 16.08 -9.54
C PRO A 17 -15.25 15.74 -8.07
N GLU A 18 -16.41 15.21 -7.72
CA GLU A 18 -16.70 14.76 -6.37
C GLU A 18 -15.74 13.63 -6.01
N LEU A 19 -14.96 13.84 -4.95
CA LEU A 19 -14.08 12.81 -4.42
C LEU A 19 -14.96 11.74 -3.81
N GLN A 20 -14.92 10.52 -4.36
CA GLN A 20 -15.59 9.39 -3.75
C GLN A 20 -14.93 9.13 -2.40
N LEU A 21 -15.63 9.49 -1.33
CA LEU A 21 -15.26 9.13 0.02
C LEU A 21 -15.33 7.61 0.16
N PHE A 22 -14.53 7.06 1.07
CA PHE A 22 -14.57 5.64 1.39
C PHE A 22 -16.00 5.24 1.76
N GLN A 23 -16.57 4.28 1.02
CA GLN A 23 -17.87 3.70 1.32
C GLN A 23 -17.67 2.34 1.95
N PHE A 24 -18.38 2.09 3.05
CA PHE A 24 -18.40 0.75 3.64
C PHE A 24 -19.01 -0.24 2.65
N PRO A 25 -18.39 -1.41 2.45
CA PRO A 25 -18.92 -2.43 1.56
C PRO A 25 -20.24 -2.98 2.11
N LYS A 26 -21.05 -3.56 1.22
CA LYS A 26 -22.28 -4.24 1.65
C LYS A 26 -21.92 -5.53 2.39
N LEU A 27 -22.77 -5.96 3.33
CA LEU A 27 -22.54 -7.21 4.06
C LEU A 27 -22.43 -8.44 3.16
N SER A 28 -23.13 -8.44 2.01
CA SER A 28 -23.05 -9.51 1.01
C SER A 28 -21.70 -9.61 0.31
N GLU A 29 -20.88 -8.56 0.34
CA GLU A 29 -19.56 -8.48 -0.30
C GLU A 29 -18.43 -8.91 0.65
N ILE A 30 -18.68 -8.94 1.97
CA ILE A 30 -17.68 -9.27 2.99
C ILE A 30 -17.66 -10.79 3.22
N SER A 31 -16.51 -11.42 2.99
CA SER A 31 -16.34 -12.84 3.28
C SER A 31 -16.01 -13.08 4.76
N TYR A 32 -16.47 -14.20 5.33
CA TYR A 32 -16.14 -14.58 6.71
C TYR A 32 -14.62 -14.70 6.96
N LYS A 33 -13.83 -14.95 5.91
CA LYS A 33 -12.36 -15.06 5.97
C LYS A 33 -11.65 -13.71 6.13
N GLU A 34 -12.31 -12.63 5.73
CA GLU A 34 -11.78 -11.26 5.81
C GLU A 34 -12.06 -10.63 7.17
N LEU A 35 -12.90 -11.28 7.98
CA LEU A 35 -13.20 -10.86 9.34
C LEU A 35 -12.00 -11.11 10.26
N PRO A 36 -11.86 -10.31 11.34
CA PRO A 36 -10.87 -10.57 12.39
C PRO A 36 -11.11 -11.96 13.03
N ASN A 37 -10.05 -12.56 13.57
CA ASN A 37 -10.00 -13.95 14.08
C ASN A 37 -9.97 -15.06 13.01
N ASN A 38 -9.49 -14.74 11.82
CA ASN A 38 -9.24 -15.72 10.75
C ASN A 38 -7.95 -16.55 10.93
N GLY A 39 -7.30 -16.50 12.11
CA GLY A 39 -6.01 -17.15 12.36
C GLY A 39 -4.80 -16.39 11.82
N PHE A 40 -4.97 -15.15 11.35
CA PHE A 40 -3.84 -14.27 11.03
C PHE A 40 -3.08 -13.86 12.30
N GLY A 41 -1.75 -13.89 12.23
CA GLY A 41 -0.82 -13.64 13.33
C GLY A 41 -0.22 -14.90 13.98
N ILE A 42 -0.67 -16.11 13.61
CA ILE A 42 -0.15 -17.38 14.15
C ILE A 42 0.61 -18.10 13.03
N ASN A 43 1.95 -18.13 13.10
CA ASN A 43 2.83 -18.76 12.10
C ASN A 43 2.64 -18.25 10.66
N ASN A 44 2.05 -17.06 10.49
CA ASN A 44 1.87 -16.41 9.20
C ASN A 44 2.16 -14.92 9.33
N TYR A 45 2.54 -14.32 8.21
CA TYR A 45 2.86 -12.90 8.13
C TYR A 45 2.44 -12.37 6.77
N TYR A 46 2.27 -11.06 6.70
CA TYR A 46 1.95 -10.35 5.48
C TYR A 46 2.81 -9.09 5.37
N ILE A 47 3.24 -8.78 4.15
CA ILE A 47 4.01 -7.57 3.85
C ILE A 47 3.23 -6.80 2.79
N PRO A 48 2.47 -5.75 3.17
CA PRO A 48 1.80 -4.89 2.22
C PRO A 48 2.83 -4.09 1.44
N LYS A 49 2.57 -3.96 0.14
CA LYS A 49 3.33 -3.07 -0.72
C LYS A 49 3.09 -1.61 -0.34
N THR A 50 4.01 -0.76 -0.78
CA THR A 50 3.88 0.68 -0.63
C THR A 50 2.73 1.23 -1.49
N LYS A 51 2.33 2.48 -1.23
CA LYS A 51 1.35 3.20 -2.07
C LYS A 51 1.73 3.19 -3.56
N PHE A 52 3.03 3.11 -3.85
CA PHE A 52 3.59 3.06 -5.20
C PHE A 52 3.79 1.63 -5.73
N ASN A 53 3.20 0.62 -5.09
CA ASN A 53 3.29 -0.80 -5.47
C ASN A 53 4.72 -1.40 -5.44
N HIS A 54 5.61 -0.82 -4.63
CA HIS A 54 6.97 -1.35 -4.39
C HIS A 54 7.05 -2.12 -3.06
N TRP A 55 7.98 -3.08 -3.00
CA TRP A 55 8.30 -3.78 -1.75
C TRP A 55 8.94 -2.82 -0.74
N PRO A 56 8.53 -2.88 0.55
CA PRO A 56 9.04 -1.99 1.59
C PRO A 56 10.41 -2.47 2.14
N VAL A 57 11.38 -2.66 1.25
CA VAL A 57 12.74 -3.10 1.57
C VAL A 57 13.71 -1.97 1.26
N TYR A 58 14.48 -1.54 2.25
CA TYR A 58 15.31 -0.34 2.17
C TYR A 58 16.72 -0.61 2.65
N ILE A 59 17.70 0.11 2.09
CA ILE A 59 19.05 0.16 2.65
C ILE A 59 19.05 1.21 3.76
N LYS A 60 19.51 0.81 4.94
CA LYS A 60 19.68 1.65 6.12
C LYS A 60 21.17 1.77 6.43
N ILE A 61 21.67 2.99 6.31
CA ILE A 61 23.07 3.34 6.58
C ILE A 61 23.11 4.02 7.94
N GLN A 62 23.85 3.46 8.88
CA GLN A 62 24.09 4.05 10.19
C GLN A 62 25.59 4.05 10.47
N ASN A 63 26.20 5.24 10.44
CA ASN A 63 27.65 5.43 10.51
C ASN A 63 28.36 4.62 9.41
N THR A 64 29.14 3.61 9.80
CA THR A 64 29.86 2.69 8.91
C THR A 64 29.08 1.42 8.60
N LYS A 65 27.94 1.19 9.27
CA LYS A 65 27.17 -0.05 9.13
C LYS A 65 26.07 0.12 8.07
N ILE A 66 26.13 -0.73 7.05
CA ILE A 66 25.08 -0.85 6.03
C ILE A 66 24.22 -2.06 6.39
N THR A 67 22.91 -1.86 6.48
CA THR A 67 21.92 -2.89 6.81
C THR A 67 20.74 -2.82 5.86
N THR A 68 20.02 -3.93 5.67
CA THR A 68 18.76 -3.94 4.95
C THR A 68 17.60 -3.94 5.95
N GLU A 69 16.70 -2.98 5.85
CA GLU A 69 15.52 -2.83 6.69
C GLU A 69 14.26 -3.21 5.90
N ILE A 70 13.50 -4.17 6.41
CA ILE A 70 12.20 -4.57 5.88
C ILE A 70 11.12 -3.93 6.76
N LYS A 71 10.24 -3.11 6.17
CA LYS A 71 9.17 -2.39 6.89
C LYS A 71 7.79 -2.97 6.60
N ARG A 72 6.80 -2.50 7.36
CA ARG A 72 5.37 -2.81 7.19
C ARG A 72 5.02 -4.29 7.36
N VAL A 73 5.78 -5.05 8.13
CA VAL A 73 5.43 -6.45 8.36
C VAL A 73 4.26 -6.53 9.33
N GLU A 74 3.24 -7.29 8.96
CA GLU A 74 2.05 -7.60 9.76
C GLU A 74 2.04 -9.10 10.10
N GLY A 75 1.57 -9.47 11.29
CA GLY A 75 1.56 -10.86 11.76
C GLY A 75 2.85 -11.27 12.49
N ASP A 76 3.28 -12.52 12.30
CA ASP A 76 4.39 -13.12 13.05
C ASP A 76 5.79 -12.78 12.47
N LEU A 77 6.49 -11.89 13.17
CA LEU A 77 7.85 -11.45 12.82
C LEU A 77 8.91 -12.54 12.99
N LEU A 78 8.75 -13.44 13.95
CA LEU A 78 9.74 -14.50 14.21
C LEU A 78 9.73 -15.52 13.08
N LYS A 79 8.54 -15.86 12.61
CA LYS A 79 8.37 -16.75 11.45
C LYS A 79 9.03 -16.17 10.20
N LEU A 80 8.77 -14.89 9.90
CA LEU A 80 9.44 -14.20 8.78
C LEU A 80 10.96 -14.24 8.89
N ARG A 81 11.51 -13.95 10.08
CA ARG A 81 12.96 -13.99 10.32
C ARG A 81 13.52 -15.38 10.03
N GLN A 82 12.88 -16.42 10.55
CA GLN A 82 13.33 -17.80 10.36
C GLN A 82 13.32 -18.18 8.88
N ASP A 83 12.25 -17.85 8.16
CA ASP A 83 12.11 -18.16 6.75
C ASP A 83 13.16 -17.42 5.89
N LEU A 84 13.45 -16.15 6.21
CA LEU A 84 14.52 -15.39 5.55
C LEU A 84 15.93 -15.96 5.82
N LEU A 85 16.20 -16.41 7.06
CA LEU A 85 17.48 -17.03 7.40
C LEU A 85 17.70 -18.32 6.63
N ILE A 86 16.67 -19.16 6.52
CA ILE A 86 16.71 -20.40 5.75
C ILE A 86 17.01 -20.09 4.27
N LEU A 87 16.32 -19.11 3.68
CA LEU A 87 16.54 -18.74 2.27
C LEU A 87 17.97 -18.27 2.01
N ILE A 88 18.56 -17.48 2.91
CA ILE A 88 19.94 -17.00 2.76
C ILE A 88 20.95 -18.15 2.87
N GLN A 89 20.69 -19.13 3.73
CA GLN A 89 21.56 -20.31 3.87
C GLN A 89 21.54 -21.21 2.63
N ILE A 90 20.43 -21.27 1.90
CA ILE A 90 20.31 -22.09 0.67
C ILE A 90 21.06 -21.47 -0.51
N ILE A 91 21.20 -20.14 -0.53
CA ILE A 91 21.77 -19.40 -1.66
C ILE A 91 23.31 -19.32 -1.59
N ASN A 92 23.90 -19.59 -0.42
CA ASN A 92 25.36 -19.63 -0.21
C ASN A 92 25.88 -21.06 -0.19
#